data_AF-A0A919LLW9-F1
#
_entry.id   AF-A0A919LLW9-F1
#
_cell.length_a   1.000
_cell.length_b   1.000
_cell.length_c   1.000
_cell.angle_alpha   90.00
_cell.angle_beta   90.00
_cell.angle_gamma   90.00
#
_symmetry.space_group_name_H-M   'P 1'
#
loop_
_entity.id
_entity.type
_entity.pdbx_description
1 polymer ?
#
loop_
_entity_poly.entity_id
_entity_poly.type
_entity_poly.pdbx_seq_one_letter_code
_entity_poly.pdbx_strand_id
1 'polypeptide(L)'
;MSNPLLSLIDIDYPLIQAPMAGVSTPALAAAVSHAGALGSLGLGASTVTRAEAMIVATRQLTDRPFNVNLFCHAPPRRDARREADWATTLRPHFARYGSTPPDSLSEIYQTFIGHAPMLELLLDLSPAVVSFHFGLPERETIQRLRQQGIVTLATATSLQEALLIEQQGIDVVVAQGYEAGGHRGIFAPQEPDAQLSTFTPVQLLRRRLTIPVVAAGGIMDGRGSPA
;
A
#
# COMPACT_ATOMS: atom_id res chain seq x y z
N MET A 1 -12.26 -25.04 -7.52
CA MET A 1 -10.86 -24.58 -7.63
C MET A 1 -10.56 -23.79 -6.36
N SER A 2 -9.54 -24.17 -5.59
CA SER A 2 -9.16 -23.38 -4.40
C SER A 2 -8.56 -22.05 -4.86
N ASN A 3 -9.03 -20.94 -4.30
CA ASN A 3 -8.46 -19.63 -4.59
C ASN A 3 -7.02 -19.60 -4.02
N PRO A 4 -5.97 -19.42 -4.85
CA PRO A 4 -4.58 -19.54 -4.42
C PRO A 4 -4.19 -18.50 -3.36
N LEU A 5 -4.90 -17.37 -3.31
CA LEU A 5 -4.69 -16.33 -2.30
C LEU A 5 -5.01 -16.82 -0.89
N LEU A 6 -6.05 -17.66 -0.74
CA LEU A 6 -6.50 -18.15 0.56
C LEU A 6 -5.43 -19.03 1.21
N SER A 7 -4.88 -19.98 0.44
CA SER A 7 -3.80 -20.85 0.91
C SER A 7 -2.46 -20.13 1.07
N LEU A 8 -2.22 -19.08 0.26
CA LEU A 8 -0.97 -18.32 0.33
C LEU A 8 -0.89 -17.48 1.62
N ILE A 9 -2.01 -16.90 2.06
CA ILE A 9 -2.06 -15.95 3.19
C ILE A 9 -2.66 -16.59 4.46
N ASP A 10 -3.28 -17.77 4.35
CA ASP A 10 -4.01 -18.46 5.41
C ASP A 10 -5.25 -17.68 5.92
N ILE A 11 -6.15 -17.37 4.98
CA ILE A 11 -7.42 -16.66 5.23
C ILE A 11 -8.61 -17.43 4.66
N ASP A 12 -9.81 -17.19 5.20
CA ASP A 12 -11.04 -17.90 4.84
C ASP A 12 -11.76 -17.23 3.66
N TYR A 13 -11.69 -15.90 3.59
CA TYR A 13 -12.37 -15.09 2.57
C TYR A 13 -11.36 -14.31 1.73
N PRO A 14 -11.54 -14.24 0.39
CA PRO A 14 -10.63 -13.53 -0.51
C PRO A 14 -10.92 -12.01 -0.50
N LEU A 15 -11.04 -11.46 0.70
CA LEU A 15 -11.37 -10.07 0.96
C LEU A 15 -10.21 -9.44 1.70
N ILE A 16 -9.78 -8.27 1.24
CA ILE A 16 -8.74 -7.48 1.90
C ILE A 16 -9.35 -6.12 2.25
N GLN A 17 -9.37 -5.79 3.54
CA GLN A 17 -9.67 -4.43 3.97
C GLN A 17 -8.46 -3.57 3.62
N ALA A 18 -8.63 -2.60 2.71
CA ALA A 18 -7.52 -1.83 2.16
C ALA A 18 -6.75 -1.04 3.24
N PRO A 19 -5.40 -1.03 3.21
CA PRO A 19 -4.62 -0.19 4.11
C PRO A 19 -4.88 1.28 3.78
N MET A 20 -5.38 2.05 4.76
CA MET A 20 -5.72 3.45 4.57
C MET A 20 -4.98 4.29 5.61
N ALA A 21 -3.85 4.89 5.23
CA ALA A 21 -3.05 5.68 6.15
C ALA A 21 -3.90 6.82 6.76
N GLY A 22 -3.93 6.93 8.09
CA GLY A 22 -4.77 7.88 8.82
C GLY A 22 -6.23 7.44 9.05
N VAL A 23 -6.67 6.31 8.49
CA VAL A 23 -8.04 5.77 8.65
C VAL A 23 -8.04 4.36 9.23
N SER A 24 -7.22 3.44 8.70
CA SER A 24 -7.16 2.08 9.24
C SER A 24 -6.43 2.06 10.58
N THR A 25 -6.96 1.25 11.50
CA THR A 25 -6.51 1.16 12.89
C THR A 25 -6.23 -0.29 13.26
N PRO A 26 -5.48 -0.55 14.35
CA PRO A 26 -5.32 -1.89 14.90
C PRO A 26 -6.66 -2.61 15.13
N ALA A 27 -7.66 -1.90 15.67
CA ALA A 27 -8.98 -2.48 15.91
C ALA A 27 -9.71 -2.86 14.62
N LEU A 28 -9.64 -2.03 13.57
CA LEU A 28 -10.25 -2.34 12.28
C LEU A 28 -9.56 -3.54 11.61
N ALA A 29 -8.23 -3.53 11.57
CA ALA A 29 -7.46 -4.63 10.97
C ALA A 29 -7.75 -5.94 11.71
N ALA A 30 -7.71 -5.92 13.05
CA ALA A 30 -8.00 -7.10 13.86
C ALA A 30 -9.42 -7.62 13.68
N ALA A 31 -10.43 -6.74 13.63
CA ALA A 31 -11.82 -7.15 13.43
C ALA A 31 -12.02 -7.86 12.09
N VAL A 32 -11.41 -7.35 11.00
CA VAL A 32 -11.48 -7.98 9.67
C VAL A 32 -10.73 -9.31 9.65
N SER A 33 -9.54 -9.36 10.25
CA SER A 33 -8.75 -10.59 10.37
C SER A 33 -9.48 -11.67 11.17
N HIS A 34 -10.11 -11.30 12.28
CA HIS A 34 -10.91 -12.21 13.11
C HIS A 34 -12.12 -12.76 12.34
N ALA A 35 -12.72 -11.96 11.45
CA ALA A 35 -13.81 -12.37 10.59
C ALA A 35 -13.39 -13.30 9.42
N GLY A 36 -12.10 -13.65 9.31
CA GLY A 36 -11.57 -14.59 8.32
C GLY A 36 -11.11 -13.94 7.00
N ALA A 37 -11.17 -12.62 6.89
CA ALA A 37 -10.60 -11.86 5.77
C ALA A 37 -9.20 -11.32 6.14
N LEU A 38 -8.56 -10.52 5.27
CA LEU A 38 -7.27 -9.90 5.57
C LEU A 38 -7.46 -8.44 6.00
N GLY A 39 -7.25 -8.13 7.29
CA GLY A 39 -7.16 -6.75 7.79
C GLY A 39 -5.84 -6.09 7.40
N SER A 40 -5.80 -4.75 7.28
CA SER A 40 -4.58 -4.03 6.88
C SER A 40 -4.29 -2.73 7.65
N LEU A 41 -3.02 -2.51 8.00
CA LEU A 41 -2.51 -1.26 8.54
C LEU A 41 -1.85 -0.40 7.46
N GLY A 42 -2.20 0.89 7.38
CA GLY A 42 -1.51 1.87 6.53
C GLY A 42 -0.32 2.51 7.25
N LEU A 43 0.88 1.94 7.09
CA LEU A 43 2.09 2.38 7.79
C LEU A 43 2.99 3.33 6.97
N GLY A 44 2.70 3.54 5.68
CA GLY A 44 3.49 4.44 4.81
C GLY A 44 3.61 5.90 5.27
N ALA A 45 2.78 6.31 6.24
CA ALA A 45 2.83 7.63 6.88
C ALA A 45 3.34 7.59 8.33
N SER A 46 3.87 6.46 8.79
CA SER A 46 4.28 6.23 10.18
C SER A 46 5.79 6.25 10.35
N THR A 47 6.24 6.73 11.50
CA THR A 47 7.61 6.48 11.98
C THR A 47 7.76 5.01 12.36
N VAL A 48 9.00 4.51 12.46
CA VAL A 48 9.30 3.13 12.88
C VAL A 48 8.66 2.81 14.25
N THR A 49 8.82 3.68 15.24
CA THR A 49 8.22 3.50 16.58
C THR A 49 6.69 3.42 16.53
N ARG A 50 6.05 4.24 15.68
CA ARG A 50 4.59 4.19 15.51
C ARG A 50 4.15 2.93 14.78
N ALA A 51 4.89 2.51 13.76
CA ALA A 51 4.65 1.27 13.04
C ALA A 51 4.71 0.06 13.97
N GLU A 52 5.77 -0.03 14.80
CA GLU A 52 5.93 -1.05 15.82
C GLU A 52 4.73 -1.09 16.77
N ALA A 53 4.37 0.05 17.35
CA ALA A 53 3.24 0.16 18.27
C ALA A 53 1.92 -0.30 17.62
N MET A 54 1.68 0.06 16.35
CA MET A 54 0.47 -0.36 15.63
C MET A 54 0.45 -1.86 15.33
N ILE A 55 1.58 -2.45 14.95
CA ILE A 55 1.70 -3.89 14.70
C ILE A 55 1.48 -4.67 16.00
N VAL A 56 2.15 -4.28 17.08
CA VAL A 56 2.02 -4.91 18.41
C VAL A 56 0.58 -4.80 18.92
N ALA A 57 -0.04 -3.62 18.82
CA ALA A 57 -1.43 -3.44 19.23
C ALA A 57 -2.40 -4.30 18.41
N THR A 58 -2.12 -4.53 17.12
CA THR A 58 -2.96 -5.41 16.28
C THR A 58 -2.82 -6.88 16.70
N ARG A 59 -1.59 -7.33 16.96
CA ARG A 59 -1.32 -8.70 17.47
C ARG A 59 -1.96 -8.98 18.82
N GLN A 60 -2.17 -7.97 19.66
CA GLN A 60 -2.90 -8.13 20.93
C GLN A 60 -4.41 -8.35 20.74
N LEU A 61 -4.96 -8.02 19.57
CA LEU A 61 -6.38 -8.09 19.26
C LEU A 61 -6.74 -9.27 18.34
N THR A 62 -5.76 -9.87 17.66
CA THR A 62 -5.97 -11.00 16.76
C THR A 62 -4.71 -11.85 16.62
N ASP A 63 -4.91 -13.17 16.57
CA ASP A 63 -3.88 -14.14 16.17
C ASP A 63 -3.96 -14.50 14.67
N ARG A 64 -4.95 -13.97 13.96
CA ARG A 64 -5.16 -14.18 12.51
C ARG A 64 -4.23 -13.29 11.66
N PRO A 65 -3.89 -13.71 10.42
CA PRO A 65 -3.08 -12.92 9.49
C PRO A 65 -3.59 -11.49 9.27
N PHE A 66 -2.67 -10.54 9.19
CA PHE A 66 -2.95 -9.16 8.77
C PHE A 66 -1.82 -8.61 7.90
N ASN A 67 -2.14 -7.59 7.13
CA ASN A 67 -1.25 -6.89 6.22
C ASN A 67 -0.74 -5.59 6.83
N VAL A 68 0.50 -5.24 6.52
CA VAL A 68 1.07 -3.92 6.77
C VAL A 68 1.51 -3.28 5.45
N ASN A 69 1.15 -2.01 5.24
CA ASN A 69 1.39 -1.32 3.98
C ASN A 69 2.40 -0.20 4.10
N LEU A 70 3.27 -0.10 3.09
CA LEU A 70 4.33 0.90 3.00
C LEU A 70 4.31 1.61 1.65
N PHE A 71 4.82 2.84 1.65
CA PHE A 71 4.98 3.65 0.44
C PHE A 71 6.38 3.49 -0.12
N CYS A 72 6.48 3.18 -1.42
CA CYS A 72 7.72 2.97 -2.15
C CYS A 72 7.86 4.00 -3.29
N HIS A 73 7.45 5.25 -3.05
CA HIS A 73 7.64 6.34 -3.99
C HIS A 73 9.12 6.72 -4.10
N ALA A 74 9.52 7.32 -5.23
CA ALA A 74 10.85 7.90 -5.36
C ALA A 74 11.07 8.99 -4.29
N PRO A 75 12.25 9.04 -3.64
CA PRO A 75 12.57 10.10 -2.69
C PRO A 75 12.33 11.50 -3.29
N PRO A 76 11.70 12.43 -2.55
CA PRO A 76 11.40 13.74 -3.08
C PRO A 76 12.67 14.54 -3.36
N ARG A 77 12.74 15.18 -4.53
CA ARG A 77 13.78 16.18 -4.82
C ARG A 77 13.34 17.54 -4.29
N ARG A 78 13.96 17.98 -3.19
CA ARG A 78 13.68 19.29 -2.57
C ARG A 78 14.02 20.44 -3.50
N ASP A 79 13.18 21.46 -3.49
CA ASP A 79 13.29 22.64 -4.34
C ASP A 79 12.79 23.85 -3.59
N ALA A 80 13.71 24.55 -2.94
CA ALA A 80 13.41 25.66 -2.05
C ALA A 80 12.61 26.77 -2.75
N ARG A 81 12.85 27.01 -4.05
CA ARG A 81 12.12 28.04 -4.80
C ARG A 81 10.68 27.62 -5.01
N ARG A 82 10.46 26.41 -5.54
CA ARG A 82 9.11 25.87 -5.75
C ARG A 82 8.32 25.75 -4.46
N GLU A 83 8.97 25.36 -3.37
CA GLU A 83 8.36 25.29 -2.04
C GLU A 83 7.95 26.68 -1.52
N ALA A 84 8.81 27.69 -1.68
CA ALA A 84 8.49 29.07 -1.30
C ALA A 84 7.38 29.68 -2.18
N ASP A 85 7.40 29.41 -3.48
CA ASP A 85 6.36 29.83 -4.43
C ASP A 85 5.00 29.18 -4.07
N TRP A 86 5.02 27.92 -3.67
CA TRP A 86 3.83 27.20 -3.19
C TRP A 86 3.29 27.79 -1.89
N ALA A 87 4.15 28.04 -0.90
CA ALA A 87 3.77 28.68 0.36
C ALA A 87 3.18 30.09 0.13
N THR A 88 3.76 30.85 -0.80
CA THR A 88 3.24 32.17 -1.19
C THR A 88 1.86 32.07 -1.81
N THR A 89 1.66 31.10 -2.73
CA THR A 89 0.37 30.83 -3.36
C THR A 89 -0.72 30.50 -2.32
N LEU A 90 -0.37 29.74 -1.28
CA LEU A 90 -1.32 29.35 -0.23
C LEU A 90 -1.58 30.43 0.83
N ARG A 91 -0.78 31.50 0.89
CA ARG A 91 -0.87 32.53 1.93
C ARG A 91 -2.28 33.13 2.12
N PRO A 92 -3.06 33.45 1.07
CA PRO A 92 -4.42 33.94 1.25
C PRO A 92 -5.35 32.94 1.96
N HIS A 93 -5.14 31.63 1.75
CA HIS A 93 -5.91 30.58 2.42
C HIS A 93 -5.59 30.50 3.91
N PHE A 94 -4.33 30.65 4.30
CA PHE A 94 -3.92 30.72 5.71
C PHE A 94 -4.45 31.99 6.39
N ALA A 95 -4.35 33.14 5.72
CA ALA A 95 -4.81 34.43 6.24
C ALA A 95 -6.32 34.44 6.55
N ARG A 96 -7.13 33.72 5.77
CA ARG A 96 -8.57 33.55 6.02
C ARG A 96 -8.87 32.97 7.41
N TYR A 97 -7.94 32.23 7.99
CA TYR A 97 -8.05 31.64 9.33
C TYR A 97 -7.12 32.31 10.36
N GLY A 98 -6.60 33.51 10.07
CA GLY A 98 -5.70 34.23 10.98
C GLY A 98 -4.35 33.55 11.19
N SER A 99 -3.90 32.76 10.21
CA SER A 99 -2.65 31.99 10.28
C SER A 99 -1.71 32.35 9.13
N THR A 100 -0.49 31.82 9.17
CA THR A 100 0.54 31.96 8.13
C THR A 100 1.00 30.58 7.66
N PRO A 101 1.41 30.43 6.38
CA PRO A 101 2.07 29.22 5.92
C PRO A 101 3.34 28.92 6.75
N PRO A 102 3.79 27.65 6.83
CA PRO A 102 5.06 27.31 7.46
C PRO A 102 6.24 27.91 6.70
N ASP A 103 7.33 28.22 7.40
CA ASP A 103 8.56 28.78 6.81
C ASP A 103 9.29 27.78 5.91
N SER A 104 9.09 26.48 6.14
CA SER A 104 9.66 25.40 5.35
C SER A 104 8.73 24.20 5.31
N LEU A 105 8.74 23.45 4.20
CA LEU A 105 8.09 22.15 4.12
C LEU A 105 9.04 21.05 4.62
N SER A 106 8.50 19.93 5.07
CA SER A 106 9.25 18.76 5.51
C SER A 106 8.79 17.52 4.73
N GLU A 107 9.65 16.51 4.63
CA GLU A 107 9.26 15.20 4.12
C GLU A 107 8.50 14.47 5.23
N ILE A 108 7.17 14.51 5.17
CA ILE A 108 6.32 13.91 6.21
C ILE A 108 6.11 12.40 6.04
N TYR A 109 6.29 11.89 4.81
CA TYR A 109 6.14 10.47 4.48
C TYR A 109 7.44 9.96 3.85
N GLN A 110 8.22 9.26 4.66
CA GLN A 110 9.47 8.65 4.20
C GLN A 110 9.15 7.46 3.30
N THR A 111 9.86 7.35 2.18
CA THR A 111 9.78 6.15 1.34
C THR A 111 10.40 4.96 2.05
N PHE A 112 9.88 3.76 1.77
CA PHE A 112 10.46 2.51 2.23
C PHE A 112 11.70 2.09 1.44
N ILE A 113 11.89 2.63 0.23
CA ILE A 113 13.09 2.38 -0.58
C ILE A 113 14.33 2.81 0.24
N GLY A 114 15.27 1.88 0.46
CA GLY A 114 16.45 2.11 1.29
C GLY A 114 16.19 2.33 2.80
N HIS A 115 14.97 2.13 3.30
CA HIS A 115 14.62 2.42 4.70
C HIS A 115 14.96 1.26 5.65
N ALA A 116 16.26 1.01 5.86
CA ALA A 116 16.75 -0.12 6.64
C ALA A 116 16.08 -0.30 8.03
N PRO A 117 15.86 0.73 8.86
CA PRO A 117 15.23 0.54 10.17
C PRO A 117 13.79 0.00 10.13
N MET A 118 13.04 0.33 9.07
CA MET A 118 11.68 -0.17 8.89
C MET A 118 11.72 -1.62 8.39
N LEU A 119 12.69 -1.95 7.52
CA LEU A 119 12.89 -3.32 7.06
C LEU A 119 13.25 -4.24 8.23
N GLU A 120 14.21 -3.88 9.08
CA GLU A 120 14.58 -4.70 10.23
C GLU A 120 13.39 -4.89 11.18
N LEU A 121 12.61 -3.85 11.47
CA LEU A 121 11.37 -3.98 12.24
C LEU A 121 10.40 -5.01 11.64
N LEU A 122 10.22 -4.99 10.30
CA LEU A 122 9.32 -5.93 9.63
C LEU A 122 9.84 -7.36 9.64
N LEU A 123 11.16 -7.55 9.55
CA LEU A 123 11.79 -8.88 9.63
C LEU A 123 11.76 -9.43 11.07
N ASP A 124 11.85 -8.56 12.07
CA ASP A 124 11.75 -8.96 13.48
C ASP A 124 10.31 -9.31 13.86
N LEU A 125 9.35 -8.49 13.42
CA LEU A 125 7.94 -8.68 13.76
C LEU A 125 7.19 -9.62 12.81
N SER A 126 7.74 -9.95 11.63
CA SER A 126 7.20 -10.90 10.64
C SER A 126 5.66 -10.89 10.53
N PRO A 127 5.03 -9.78 10.10
CA PRO A 127 3.61 -9.80 9.77
C PRO A 127 3.36 -10.78 8.62
N ALA A 128 2.15 -11.34 8.53
CA ALA A 128 1.84 -12.32 7.50
C ALA A 128 1.99 -11.74 6.08
N VAL A 129 1.66 -10.45 5.91
CA VAL A 129 1.70 -9.77 4.62
C VAL A 129 2.34 -8.39 4.74
N VAL A 130 3.21 -8.05 3.79
CA VAL A 130 3.68 -6.68 3.54
C VAL A 130 3.23 -6.26 2.15
N SER A 131 2.58 -5.10 2.05
CA SER A 131 2.12 -4.54 0.78
C SER A 131 2.79 -3.21 0.44
N PHE A 132 3.03 -2.98 -0.84
CA PHE A 132 3.70 -1.79 -1.35
C PHE A 132 2.79 -0.95 -2.24
N HIS A 133 2.93 0.37 -2.13
CA HIS A 133 2.22 1.34 -2.95
C HIS A 133 3.19 2.37 -3.56
N PHE A 134 2.86 2.94 -4.72
CA PHE A 134 3.70 3.89 -5.49
C PHE A 134 5.00 3.35 -6.10
N GLY A 135 5.26 2.05 -5.96
CA GLY A 135 6.50 1.47 -6.43
C GLY A 135 6.83 0.16 -5.73
N LEU A 136 8.10 -0.21 -5.82
CA LEU A 136 8.65 -1.43 -5.24
C LEU A 136 9.96 -1.10 -4.51
N PRO A 137 10.28 -1.80 -3.42
CA PRO A 137 11.62 -1.75 -2.86
C PRO A 137 12.60 -2.53 -3.73
N GLU A 138 13.87 -2.56 -3.33
CA GLU A 138 14.92 -3.31 -3.98
C GLU A 138 14.63 -4.82 -3.97
N ARG A 139 15.12 -5.54 -4.99
CA ARG A 139 14.90 -6.98 -5.10
C ARG A 139 15.42 -7.77 -3.89
N GLU A 140 16.55 -7.33 -3.34
CA GLU A 140 17.13 -7.90 -2.12
C GLU A 140 16.16 -7.74 -0.93
N THR A 141 15.57 -6.57 -0.76
CA THR A 141 14.54 -6.31 0.27
C THR A 141 13.36 -7.27 0.13
N ILE A 142 12.84 -7.46 -1.09
CA ILE A 142 11.75 -8.41 -1.37
C ILE A 142 12.16 -9.84 -1.02
N GLN A 143 13.39 -10.25 -1.39
CA GLN A 143 13.91 -11.57 -1.08
C GLN A 143 14.06 -11.81 0.43
N ARG A 144 14.54 -10.83 1.18
CA ARG A 144 14.64 -10.91 2.65
C ARG A 144 13.28 -11.09 3.31
N LEU A 145 12.27 -10.34 2.87
CA LEU A 145 10.89 -10.50 3.37
C LEU A 145 10.36 -11.91 3.06
N ARG A 146 10.53 -12.39 1.83
CA ARG A 146 10.13 -13.75 1.45
C ARG A 146 10.84 -14.83 2.25
N GLN A 147 12.14 -14.67 2.54
CA GLN A 147 12.90 -15.62 3.35
C GLN A 147 12.39 -15.72 4.79
N GLN A 148 11.74 -14.66 5.29
CA GLN A 148 11.03 -14.67 6.58
C GLN A 148 9.60 -15.21 6.49
N GLY A 149 9.18 -15.74 5.33
CA GLY A 149 7.83 -16.25 5.11
C GLY A 149 6.77 -15.16 4.98
N ILE A 150 7.17 -13.90 4.79
CA ILE A 150 6.25 -12.77 4.61
C ILE A 150 5.78 -12.75 3.15
N VAL A 151 4.46 -12.81 2.94
CA VAL A 151 3.86 -12.67 1.62
C VAL A 151 3.88 -11.21 1.19
N THR A 152 4.26 -10.95 -0.06
CA THR A 152 4.37 -9.59 -0.60
C THR A 152 3.28 -9.26 -1.60
N LEU A 153 2.68 -8.08 -1.45
CA LEU A 153 1.69 -7.50 -2.36
C LEU A 153 2.23 -6.19 -2.94
N ALA A 154 1.88 -5.84 -4.17
CA ALA A 154 2.14 -4.49 -4.69
C ALA A 154 1.02 -4.00 -5.61
N THR A 155 0.74 -2.70 -5.54
CA THR A 155 -0.27 -2.07 -6.41
C THR A 155 0.26 -1.81 -7.82
N ALA A 156 -0.55 -2.11 -8.83
CA ALA A 156 -0.36 -1.66 -10.21
C ALA A 156 -1.61 -0.94 -10.72
N THR A 157 -1.38 0.09 -11.52
CA THR A 157 -2.41 0.84 -12.27
C THR A 157 -2.35 0.58 -13.77
N SER A 158 -1.29 -0.09 -14.24
CA SER A 158 -1.05 -0.46 -15.64
C SER A 158 -0.49 -1.88 -15.80
N LEU A 159 -0.55 -2.43 -17.02
CA LEU A 159 0.10 -3.71 -17.34
C LEU A 159 1.62 -3.65 -17.16
N GLN A 160 2.25 -2.52 -17.51
CA GLN A 160 3.70 -2.38 -17.41
C GLN A 160 4.16 -2.46 -15.95
N GLU A 161 3.47 -1.78 -15.04
CA GLU A 161 3.75 -1.86 -13.60
C GLU A 161 3.55 -3.29 -13.08
N ALA A 162 2.45 -3.94 -13.48
CA ALA A 162 2.15 -5.29 -13.04
C ALA A 162 3.18 -6.34 -13.49
N LEU A 163 3.69 -6.22 -14.72
CA LEU A 163 4.78 -7.07 -15.22
C LEU A 163 6.09 -6.82 -14.44
N LEU A 164 6.38 -5.56 -14.07
CA LEU A 164 7.53 -5.24 -13.24
C LEU A 164 7.39 -5.83 -11.82
N ILE A 165 6.20 -5.79 -11.24
CA ILE A 165 5.88 -6.40 -9.95
C ILE A 165 6.16 -7.91 -9.98
N GLU A 166 5.67 -8.60 -10.99
CA GLU A 166 5.93 -10.04 -11.18
C GLU A 166 7.42 -10.33 -11.38
N GLN A 167 8.10 -9.55 -12.24
CA GLN A 167 9.52 -9.72 -12.52
C GLN A 167 10.41 -9.53 -11.27
N GLN A 168 10.05 -8.58 -10.40
CA GLN A 168 10.74 -8.36 -9.13
C GLN A 168 10.50 -9.47 -8.12
N GLY A 169 9.52 -10.35 -8.39
CA GLY A 169 9.21 -11.49 -7.56
C GLY A 169 8.34 -11.11 -6.37
N ILE A 170 7.38 -10.21 -6.54
CA ILE A 170 6.27 -10.03 -5.59
C ILE A 170 5.26 -11.18 -5.74
N ASP A 171 4.60 -11.57 -4.65
CA ASP A 171 3.72 -12.74 -4.66
C ASP A 171 2.33 -12.45 -5.23
N VAL A 172 1.81 -11.23 -5.11
CA VAL A 172 0.45 -10.85 -5.53
C VAL A 172 0.40 -9.42 -6.07
N VAL A 173 -0.34 -9.21 -7.17
CA VAL A 173 -0.61 -7.86 -7.71
C VAL A 173 -1.97 -7.35 -7.24
N VAL A 174 -2.02 -6.12 -6.75
CA VAL A 174 -3.26 -5.37 -6.51
C VAL A 174 -3.55 -4.48 -7.71
N ALA A 175 -4.53 -4.85 -8.53
CA ALA A 175 -4.98 -4.08 -9.69
C ALA A 175 -5.87 -2.92 -9.23
N GLN A 176 -5.32 -1.71 -9.18
CA GLN A 176 -6.05 -0.51 -8.78
C GLN A 176 -6.69 0.16 -10.00
N GLY A 177 -8.02 0.09 -10.11
CA GLY A 177 -8.78 0.87 -11.07
C GLY A 177 -8.98 2.32 -10.64
N TYR A 178 -9.53 3.13 -11.54
CA TYR A 178 -9.73 4.55 -11.32
C TYR A 178 -10.85 4.88 -10.31
N GLU A 179 -11.74 3.93 -10.04
CA GLU A 179 -12.79 4.04 -9.01
C GLU A 179 -12.23 3.89 -7.58
N ALA A 180 -10.95 3.58 -7.41
CA ALA A 180 -10.33 3.52 -6.09
C ALA A 180 -10.26 4.91 -5.44
N GLY A 181 -10.60 4.97 -4.15
CA GLY A 181 -10.35 6.15 -3.33
C GLY A 181 -8.88 6.28 -2.93
N GLY A 182 -8.51 7.47 -2.43
CA GLY A 182 -7.15 7.75 -1.98
C GLY A 182 -6.19 8.07 -3.14
N HIS A 183 -4.90 7.84 -2.91
CA HIS A 183 -3.89 8.09 -3.94
C HIS A 183 -3.92 7.03 -5.04
N ARG A 184 -3.52 7.42 -6.25
CA ARG A 184 -3.23 6.48 -7.33
C ARG A 184 -1.84 5.90 -7.16
N GLY A 185 -1.72 4.58 -7.19
CA GLY A 185 -0.50 3.81 -6.95
C GLY A 185 0.49 3.81 -8.11
N ILE A 186 0.51 4.88 -8.92
CA ILE A 186 1.33 5.01 -10.13
C ILE A 186 2.80 5.08 -9.75
N PHE A 187 3.66 4.36 -10.47
CA PHE A 187 5.11 4.32 -10.18
C PHE A 187 5.83 5.55 -10.76
N ALA A 188 5.42 5.99 -11.95
CA ALA A 188 6.00 7.13 -12.66
C ALA A 188 4.93 8.22 -12.88
N PRO A 189 4.69 9.11 -11.90
CA PRO A 189 3.60 10.10 -11.96
C PRO A 189 3.79 11.19 -13.04
N GLN A 190 4.95 11.23 -13.69
CA GLN A 190 5.22 12.13 -14.83
C GLN A 190 4.67 11.58 -16.15
N GLU A 191 4.41 10.26 -16.21
CA GLU A 191 3.82 9.62 -17.37
C GLU A 191 2.29 9.75 -17.35
N PRO A 192 1.61 9.68 -18.52
CA PRO A 192 0.16 9.73 -18.57
C PRO A 192 -0.49 8.58 -17.78
N ASP A 193 -1.43 8.94 -16.91
CA ASP A 193 -2.30 7.98 -16.24
C ASP A 193 -3.46 7.59 -17.15
N ALA A 194 -3.58 6.31 -17.47
CA ALA A 194 -4.63 5.80 -18.34
C ALA A 194 -6.03 5.78 -17.69
N GLN A 195 -6.12 5.98 -16.37
CA GLN A 195 -7.38 6.07 -15.63
C GLN A 195 -8.37 4.93 -15.93
N LEU A 196 -7.85 3.71 -16.08
CA LEU A 196 -8.66 2.56 -16.46
C LEU A 196 -9.67 2.19 -15.36
N SER A 197 -10.92 1.94 -15.74
CA SER A 197 -11.94 1.38 -14.85
C SER A 197 -11.54 0.00 -14.35
N THR A 198 -11.83 -0.33 -13.09
CA THR A 198 -11.34 -1.50 -12.35
C THR A 198 -11.50 -2.83 -13.10
N PHE A 199 -12.60 -2.98 -13.85
CA PHE A 199 -12.81 -4.18 -14.67
C PHE A 199 -11.69 -4.40 -15.69
N THR A 200 -11.22 -3.34 -16.35
CA THR A 200 -10.24 -3.42 -17.44
C THR A 200 -8.87 -3.95 -17.01
N PRO A 201 -8.16 -3.36 -16.01
CA PRO A 201 -6.88 -3.88 -15.57
C PRO A 201 -7.04 -5.27 -14.94
N VAL A 202 -8.13 -5.56 -14.20
CA VAL A 202 -8.34 -6.90 -13.64
C VAL A 202 -8.39 -7.97 -14.73
N GLN A 203 -9.20 -7.77 -15.78
CA GLN A 203 -9.28 -8.73 -16.89
C GLN A 203 -7.96 -8.86 -17.65
N LEU A 204 -7.26 -7.74 -17.84
CA LEU A 204 -5.98 -7.72 -18.54
C LEU A 204 -4.90 -8.47 -17.75
N LEU A 205 -4.73 -8.15 -16.46
CA LEU A 205 -3.69 -8.72 -15.62
C LEU A 205 -3.90 -10.21 -15.37
N ARG A 206 -5.14 -10.65 -15.15
CA ARG A 206 -5.46 -12.09 -14.99
C ARG A 206 -5.06 -12.95 -16.20
N ARG A 207 -4.97 -12.37 -17.40
CA ARG A 207 -4.55 -13.07 -18.63
C ARG A 207 -3.05 -13.02 -18.88
N ARG A 208 -2.35 -12.08 -18.25
CA ARG A 208 -0.96 -11.73 -18.57
C ARG A 208 0.03 -12.11 -17.48
N LEU A 209 -0.44 -12.19 -16.23
CA LEU A 209 0.36 -12.58 -15.09
C LEU A 209 0.13 -14.05 -14.73
N THR A 210 1.14 -14.63 -14.10
CA THR A 210 1.10 -15.96 -13.50
C THR A 210 0.77 -15.91 -12.01
N ILE A 211 1.03 -14.78 -11.36
CA ILE A 211 0.72 -14.54 -9.95
C ILE A 211 -0.74 -14.06 -9.72
N PRO A 212 -1.31 -14.27 -8.52
CA PRO A 212 -2.67 -13.83 -8.20
C PRO A 212 -2.87 -12.32 -8.39
N VAL A 213 -4.10 -11.95 -8.79
CA VAL A 213 -4.54 -10.56 -8.98
C VAL A 213 -5.68 -10.25 -8.03
N VAL A 214 -5.51 -9.23 -7.19
CA VAL A 214 -6.54 -8.66 -6.31
C VAL A 214 -7.11 -7.41 -6.97
N ALA A 215 -8.44 -7.34 -7.11
CA ALA A 215 -9.11 -6.15 -7.63
C ALA A 215 -9.26 -5.07 -6.54
N ALA A 216 -8.96 -3.81 -6.87
CA ALA A 216 -9.18 -2.67 -5.98
C ALA A 216 -9.76 -1.47 -6.74
N GLY A 217 -10.92 -0.98 -6.29
CA GLY A 217 -11.62 0.17 -6.86
C GLY A 217 -13.09 -0.10 -7.11
N GLY A 218 -13.97 0.73 -6.54
CA GLY A 218 -15.42 0.63 -6.76
C GLY A 218 -16.14 -0.62 -6.23
N ILE A 219 -15.45 -1.53 -5.51
CA ILE A 219 -16.04 -2.75 -4.95
C ILE A 219 -16.64 -2.44 -3.58
N MET A 220 -17.98 -2.40 -3.50
CA MET A 220 -18.71 -1.97 -2.30
C MET A 220 -19.65 -3.05 -1.73
N ASP A 221 -19.94 -4.10 -2.49
CA ASP A 221 -20.78 -5.22 -2.09
C ASP A 221 -20.32 -6.53 -2.76
N GLY A 222 -20.94 -7.66 -2.37
CA GLY A 222 -20.59 -8.98 -2.89
C GLY A 222 -20.91 -9.21 -4.37
N ARG A 223 -21.61 -8.31 -5.06
CA ARG A 223 -21.88 -8.42 -6.50
C ARG A 223 -20.67 -7.98 -7.33
N GLY A 224 -19.84 -7.09 -6.78
CA GLY A 224 -18.59 -6.63 -7.37
C GLY A 224 -17.44 -7.64 -7.28
N SER A 225 -17.60 -8.72 -6.51
CA SER A 225 -16.64 -9.82 -6.38
C SER A 225 -17.06 -10.98 -7.28
N PRO A 226 -16.54 -11.10 -8.53
CA PRO A 226 -16.77 -12.32 -9.30
C PRO A 226 -16.12 -13.50 -8.57
N ALA A 227 -16.85 -14.61 -8.49
CA ALA A 227 -16.43 -15.85 -7.83
C ALA A 227 -15.09 -16.40 -8.34
#